data_AF-A0A3Q7YND9-F1
#
_entry.id   AF-A0A3Q7YND9-F1
#
_cell.length_a   1.000
_cell.length_b   1.000
_cell.length_c   1.000
_cell.angle_alpha   90.00
_cell.angle_beta   90.00
_cell.angle_gamma   90.00
#
_symmetry.space_group_name_H-M   'P 1'
#
loop_
_entity.id
_entity.type
_entity.pdbx_description
1 polymer ?
#
loop_
_entity_poly.entity_id
_entity_poly.type
_entity_poly.pdbx_seq_one_letter_code
_entity_poly.pdbx_strand_id
1 'polypeptide(L)'
;KPFEWIQLECSYDFDDVLPILESSRRVNIEDQFQSMIASVRKNLLASEVFLRNEVVEDTIDLQTYIKKKKTKVDKLQPTSTTGGTATASSNTTDSLPRLASEGIIGGTETIRASIVLPMKCQLSKPTDIKVREFSGTLHMSGIITTKVFCNPRNTIADVKRFLRDDVLRSLITRIQVYCDGLTDPYVTDEALYISEPPRRVFFSLPSEGPSASVGAVVQFSEYLFRGEAPTVVVA
;
A
#
# COMPACT_ATOMS: atom_id res chain seq x y z
N LYS A 1 -7.67 -8.08 -29.22
CA LYS A 1 -8.32 -7.41 -28.06
C LYS A 1 -7.22 -6.79 -27.21
N PRO A 2 -7.33 -5.52 -26.79
CA PRO A 2 -6.37 -4.93 -25.86
C PRO A 2 -6.31 -5.75 -24.56
N PHE A 3 -5.13 -5.79 -23.93
CA PHE A 3 -4.96 -6.43 -22.63
C PHE A 3 -5.73 -5.63 -21.58
N GLU A 4 -6.67 -6.29 -20.89
CA GLU A 4 -7.40 -5.71 -19.78
C GLU A 4 -6.56 -5.87 -18.51
N TRP A 5 -6.26 -4.76 -17.85
CA TRP A 5 -5.57 -4.75 -16.56
C TRP A 5 -6.60 -4.53 -15.46
N ILE A 6 -6.52 -5.34 -14.41
CA ILE A 6 -7.36 -5.18 -13.23
C ILE A 6 -6.56 -4.47 -12.15
N GLN A 7 -7.06 -3.32 -11.69
CA GLN A 7 -6.43 -2.58 -10.62
C GLN A 7 -6.86 -3.11 -9.25
N LEU A 8 -5.89 -3.36 -8.37
CA LEU A 8 -6.12 -3.60 -6.95
C LEU A 8 -5.42 -2.54 -6.11
N GLU A 9 -6.06 -2.16 -5.02
CA GLU A 9 -5.54 -1.16 -4.08
C GLU A 9 -5.58 -1.70 -2.65
N CYS A 10 -4.52 -1.45 -1.89
CA CYS A 10 -4.45 -1.76 -0.47
C CYS A 10 -3.73 -0.63 0.28
N SER A 11 -4.22 -0.28 1.46
CA SER A 11 -3.52 0.57 2.41
C SER A 11 -3.07 -0.32 3.57
N TYR A 12 -1.75 -0.46 3.72
CA TYR A 12 -1.12 -1.19 4.81
C TYR A 12 -0.70 -0.20 5.89
N ASP A 13 -1.30 -0.33 7.06
CA ASP A 13 -0.94 0.47 8.24
C ASP A 13 0.25 -0.17 8.94
N PHE A 14 1.24 0.66 9.22
CA PHE A 14 2.49 0.29 9.82
C PHE A 14 2.58 0.96 11.19
N ASP A 15 2.62 0.19 12.26
CA ASP A 15 2.88 0.70 13.62
C ASP A 15 3.61 -0.37 14.45
N ASP A 16 4.91 -0.51 14.17
CA ASP A 16 5.74 -1.51 14.81
C ASP A 16 6.89 -0.87 15.58
N VAL A 17 7.12 -1.40 16.78
CA VAL A 17 8.30 -1.11 17.59
C VAL A 17 9.19 -2.35 17.60
N LEU A 18 10.44 -2.19 17.16
CA LEU A 18 11.43 -3.26 17.12
C LEU A 18 12.57 -2.95 18.10
N PRO A 19 12.92 -3.89 18.98
CA PRO A 19 14.03 -3.70 19.90
C PRO A 19 15.37 -3.78 19.16
N ILE A 20 16.31 -2.91 19.55
CA ILE A 20 17.72 -3.03 19.15
C ILE A 20 18.35 -4.08 20.08
N LEU A 21 18.61 -5.27 19.54
CA LEU A 21 19.03 -6.44 20.32
C LEU A 21 20.52 -6.45 20.65
N GLU A 22 21.32 -5.59 20.01
CA GLU A 22 22.77 -5.70 20.07
C GLU A 22 23.39 -4.84 21.18
N SER A 23 24.22 -5.48 22.00
CA SER A 23 24.93 -4.90 23.14
C SER A 23 26.38 -4.48 22.80
N SER A 24 26.71 -4.40 21.51
CA SER A 24 28.02 -3.96 21.06
C SER A 24 28.19 -2.46 21.32
N ARG A 25 29.44 -2.00 21.49
CA ARG A 25 29.75 -0.58 21.76
C ARG A 25 29.29 0.37 20.63
N ARG A 26 29.00 -0.16 19.44
CA ARG A 26 28.55 0.59 18.26
C ARG A 26 27.42 -0.15 17.57
N VAL A 27 26.26 0.49 17.47
CA VAL A 27 25.10 -0.02 16.73
C VAL A 27 25.33 0.20 15.24
N ASN A 28 25.22 -0.85 14.44
CA ASN A 28 25.17 -0.73 12.98
C ASN A 28 23.71 -0.53 12.54
N ILE A 29 23.39 0.66 12.04
CA ILE A 29 22.04 1.03 11.62
C ILE A 29 21.55 0.20 10.42
N GLU A 30 22.44 -0.17 9.50
CA GLU A 30 22.10 -0.98 8.33
C GLU A 30 21.64 -2.38 8.76
N ASP A 31 22.36 -3.01 9.69
CA ASP A 31 22.00 -4.33 10.22
C ASP A 31 20.66 -4.30 10.96
N GLN A 32 20.36 -3.21 11.68
CA GLN A 32 19.06 -3.03 12.32
C GLN A 32 17.94 -2.93 11.28
N PHE A 33 18.16 -2.16 10.21
CA PHE A 33 17.18 -2.04 9.13
C PHE A 33 16.98 -3.33 8.34
N GLN A 34 18.04 -4.12 8.09
CA GLN A 34 17.91 -5.44 7.46
C GLN A 34 17.13 -6.43 8.33
N SER A 35 17.43 -6.46 9.64
CA SER A 35 16.71 -7.28 10.61
C SER A 35 15.22 -6.94 10.66
N MET A 36 14.92 -5.65 10.59
CA MET A 36 13.57 -5.13 10.51
C MET A 36 12.86 -5.53 9.21
N ILE A 37 13.49 -5.34 8.05
CA ILE A 37 12.93 -5.76 6.76
C ILE A 37 12.59 -7.26 6.78
N ALA A 38 13.47 -8.08 7.37
CA ALA A 38 13.23 -9.51 7.53
C ALA A 38 12.02 -9.80 8.44
N SER A 39 11.86 -9.06 9.54
CA SER A 39 10.71 -9.17 10.45
C SER A 39 9.39 -8.80 9.73
N VAL A 40 9.38 -7.67 9.03
CA VAL A 40 8.21 -7.22 8.24
C VAL A 40 7.85 -8.23 7.17
N ARG A 41 8.84 -8.74 6.43
CA ARG A 41 8.63 -9.78 5.42
C ARG A 41 7.97 -11.02 6.02
N LYS A 42 8.45 -11.49 7.18
CA LYS A 42 7.86 -12.63 7.88
C LYS A 42 6.41 -12.36 8.27
N ASN A 43 6.12 -11.18 8.80
CA ASN A 43 4.77 -10.77 9.20
C ASN A 43 3.83 -10.69 7.99
N LEU A 44 4.27 -10.10 6.88
CA LEU A 44 3.51 -10.03 5.63
C LEU A 44 3.27 -11.43 5.05
N LEU A 45 4.23 -12.34 5.10
CA LEU A 45 4.03 -13.72 4.64
C LEU A 45 2.99 -14.48 5.49
N ALA A 46 2.93 -14.20 6.79
CA ALA A 46 1.95 -14.79 7.70
C ALA A 46 0.59 -14.07 7.70
N SER A 47 0.46 -12.96 6.98
CA SER A 47 -0.77 -12.16 6.90
C SER A 47 -1.85 -12.83 6.05
N GLU A 48 -3.11 -12.56 6.36
CA GLU A 48 -4.24 -12.89 5.48
C GLU A 48 -4.62 -11.67 4.63
N VAL A 49 -4.97 -11.92 3.37
CA VAL A 49 -5.35 -10.85 2.43
C VAL A 49 -6.80 -11.02 2.02
N PHE A 50 -7.60 -10.00 2.35
CA PHE A 50 -9.01 -9.93 2.02
C PHE A 50 -9.19 -9.13 0.74
N LEU A 51 -10.03 -9.62 -0.16
CA LEU A 51 -10.46 -8.85 -1.34
C LEU A 51 -11.93 -8.48 -1.15
N ARG A 52 -12.24 -7.18 -1.17
CA ARG A 52 -13.58 -6.66 -0.83
C ARG A 52 -14.13 -7.24 0.48
N ASN A 53 -13.27 -7.31 1.51
CA ASN A 53 -13.57 -7.86 2.84
C ASN A 53 -13.94 -9.35 2.87
N GLU A 54 -13.56 -10.13 1.85
CA GLU A 54 -13.74 -11.57 1.84
C GLU A 54 -12.39 -12.28 1.69
N VAL A 55 -12.23 -13.41 2.39
CA VAL A 55 -11.13 -14.34 2.13
C VAL A 55 -11.46 -15.10 0.86
N VAL A 56 -10.54 -15.05 -0.08
CA VAL A 56 -10.69 -15.69 -1.38
C VAL A 56 -9.65 -16.79 -1.49
N GLU A 57 -10.09 -17.94 -2.02
CA GLU A 57 -9.23 -19.10 -2.22
C GLU A 57 -8.13 -18.80 -3.24
N ASP A 58 -6.92 -19.23 -2.93
CA ASP A 58 -5.71 -18.91 -3.68
C ASP A 58 -5.66 -19.50 -5.10
N THR A 59 -6.40 -20.60 -5.31
CA THR A 59 -6.40 -21.40 -6.54
C THR A 59 -7.23 -20.80 -7.66
N ILE A 60 -8.19 -19.92 -7.35
CA ILE A 60 -9.06 -19.34 -8.37
C ILE A 60 -8.33 -18.25 -9.14
N ASP A 61 -8.69 -18.06 -10.40
CA ASP A 61 -8.20 -16.93 -11.19
C ASP A 61 -8.97 -15.63 -10.85
N LEU A 62 -8.31 -14.50 -11.05
CA LEU A 62 -8.87 -13.18 -10.80
C LEU A 62 -10.14 -12.95 -11.65
N GLN A 63 -10.16 -13.45 -12.89
CA GLN A 63 -11.31 -13.32 -13.78
C GLN A 63 -12.55 -14.06 -13.26
N THR A 64 -12.42 -15.29 -12.73
CA THR A 64 -13.54 -16.06 -12.16
C THR A 64 -14.05 -15.41 -10.89
N TYR A 65 -13.13 -14.89 -10.04
CA TYR A 65 -13.51 -14.09 -8.89
C TYR A 65 -14.40 -12.90 -9.29
N ILE A 66 -13.97 -12.10 -10.27
CA ILE A 66 -14.72 -10.92 -10.76
C ILE A 66 -16.08 -11.32 -11.32
N LYS A 67 -16.15 -12.38 -12.13
CA LYS A 67 -17.43 -12.88 -12.69
C LYS A 67 -18.40 -13.31 -11.59
N LYS A 68 -17.92 -14.10 -10.62
CA LYS A 68 -18.72 -14.56 -9.47
C LYS A 68 -19.29 -13.38 -8.66
N LYS A 69 -18.52 -12.30 -8.52
CA LYS A 69 -18.96 -11.08 -7.84
C LYS A 69 -20.02 -10.32 -8.62
N LYS A 70 -19.87 -10.14 -9.92
CA LYS A 70 -20.88 -9.49 -10.78
C LYS A 70 -22.23 -10.23 -10.68
N THR A 71 -22.23 -11.56 -10.80
CA THR A 71 -23.46 -12.36 -10.68
C THR A 71 -24.12 -12.26 -9.29
N LYS A 72 -23.35 -12.10 -8.21
CA LYS A 72 -23.89 -11.91 -6.85
C LYS A 72 -24.55 -10.52 -6.70
N VAL A 73 -23.97 -9.48 -7.31
CA VAL A 73 -24.54 -8.12 -7.31
C VAL A 73 -25.83 -8.07 -8.12
N ASP A 74 -25.86 -8.69 -9.31
CA ASP A 74 -27.07 -8.72 -10.16
C ASP A 74 -28.24 -9.44 -9.47
N LYS A 75 -27.96 -10.47 -8.67
CA LYS A 75 -28.98 -11.17 -7.86
C LYS A 75 -29.54 -10.36 -6.69
N LEU A 76 -28.82 -9.33 -6.23
CA LEU A 76 -29.22 -8.47 -5.12
C LEU A 76 -29.97 -7.22 -5.58
N GLN A 77 -30.12 -6.98 -6.89
CA GLN A 77 -31.07 -6.02 -7.45
C GLN A 77 -32.34 -6.73 -7.96
N PRO A 78 -33.35 -6.95 -7.11
CA PRO A 78 -34.70 -7.24 -7.58
C PRO A 78 -35.40 -5.94 -7.98
N THR A 79 -36.07 -6.02 -9.13
CA THR A 79 -37.08 -5.13 -9.74
C THR A 79 -37.62 -4.02 -8.83
N SER A 80 -37.37 -2.77 -9.22
CA SER A 80 -38.06 -1.60 -8.67
C SER A 80 -39.57 -1.74 -8.87
N THR A 81 -40.29 -1.98 -7.78
CA THR A 81 -41.75 -1.77 -7.71
C THR A 81 -41.99 -0.71 -6.64
N THR A 82 -42.75 0.30 -7.05
CA THR A 82 -43.01 1.57 -6.38
C THR A 82 -43.80 1.43 -5.07
N GLY A 83 -43.43 2.20 -4.03
CA GLY A 83 -44.38 2.70 -3.02
C GLY A 83 -43.96 2.67 -1.54
N GLY A 84 -43.70 3.87 -0.96
CA GLY A 84 -43.91 4.30 0.46
C GLY A 84 -43.18 3.55 1.58
N THR A 85 -42.76 4.11 2.72
CA THR A 85 -42.86 5.45 3.35
C THR A 85 -41.78 5.49 4.45
N ALA A 86 -41.30 6.67 4.78
CA ALA A 86 -40.18 6.91 5.71
C ALA A 86 -40.38 6.36 7.13
N THR A 87 -39.28 5.91 7.76
CA THR A 87 -39.09 6.02 9.22
C THR A 87 -37.60 6.01 9.54
N ALA A 88 -37.16 7.08 10.19
CA ALA A 88 -35.78 7.27 10.64
C ALA A 88 -35.54 6.46 11.92
N SER A 89 -34.42 5.73 11.99
CA SER A 89 -33.83 5.29 13.24
C SER A 89 -32.31 5.43 13.16
N SER A 90 -31.79 6.24 14.09
CA SER A 90 -30.38 6.54 14.30
C SER A 90 -29.71 5.41 15.07
N ASN A 91 -28.74 4.73 14.46
CA ASN A 91 -27.77 3.92 15.20
C ASN A 91 -26.37 4.37 14.84
N THR A 92 -25.72 4.97 15.82
CA THR A 92 -24.30 5.31 15.87
C THR A 92 -23.47 4.03 16.02
N THR A 93 -22.66 3.70 15.01
CA THR A 93 -21.58 2.72 15.14
C THR A 93 -20.33 3.29 14.46
N ASP A 94 -19.26 3.38 15.25
CA ASP A 94 -17.90 3.72 14.86
C ASP A 94 -17.53 3.18 13.48
N SER A 95 -17.29 4.10 12.55
CA SER A 95 -16.70 3.78 11.26
C SER A 95 -15.30 4.39 11.20
N LEU A 96 -14.29 3.52 11.05
CA LEU A 96 -12.98 3.89 10.52
C LEU A 96 -13.16 4.89 9.36
N PRO A 97 -12.31 5.92 9.24
CA PRO A 97 -12.44 6.90 8.17
C PRO A 97 -12.34 6.19 6.81
N ARG A 98 -13.47 6.13 6.11
CA ARG A 98 -13.54 5.71 4.72
C ARG A 98 -12.74 6.71 3.88
N LEU A 99 -11.50 6.37 3.53
CA LEU A 99 -10.88 6.96 2.34
C LEU A 99 -11.68 6.49 1.12
N ALA A 100 -12.70 7.26 0.76
CA ALA A 100 -13.35 7.19 -0.54
C ALA A 100 -12.44 7.92 -1.53
N SER A 101 -11.49 7.19 -2.12
CA SER A 101 -10.93 7.57 -3.42
C SER A 101 -11.69 6.79 -4.49
N GLU A 102 -12.83 7.32 -4.92
CA GLU A 102 -13.44 6.92 -6.19
C GLU A 102 -12.63 7.57 -7.32
N GLY A 103 -11.44 7.03 -7.57
CA GLY A 103 -10.65 7.32 -8.75
C GLY A 103 -10.91 6.26 -9.81
N ILE A 104 -11.89 6.48 -10.68
CA ILE A 104 -12.00 5.74 -11.95
C ILE A 104 -10.86 6.22 -12.84
N ILE A 105 -9.78 5.43 -12.94
CA ILE A 105 -8.78 5.62 -13.99
C ILE A 105 -8.95 4.43 -14.95
N GLY A 106 -9.49 4.70 -16.14
CA GLY A 106 -9.49 3.73 -17.24
C GLY A 106 -10.62 2.69 -17.27
N GLY A 107 -11.82 3.00 -16.77
CA GLY A 107 -13.02 2.20 -17.01
C GLY A 107 -13.06 0.79 -16.38
N THR A 108 -12.08 0.44 -15.54
CA THR A 108 -12.01 -0.84 -14.82
C THR A 108 -12.31 -0.63 -13.33
N GLU A 109 -13.12 -1.51 -12.75
CA GLU A 109 -13.52 -1.45 -11.34
C GLU A 109 -12.32 -1.78 -10.43
N THR A 110 -11.85 -0.82 -9.63
CA THR A 110 -10.77 -1.03 -8.67
C THR A 110 -11.21 -2.00 -7.57
N ILE A 111 -10.43 -3.06 -7.33
CA ILE A 111 -10.68 -4.01 -6.25
C ILE A 111 -9.90 -3.57 -5.01
N ARG A 112 -10.63 -3.20 -3.95
CA ARG A 112 -10.01 -2.93 -2.65
C ARG A 112 -9.59 -4.23 -1.97
N ALA A 113 -8.37 -4.24 -1.44
CA ALA A 113 -7.79 -5.29 -0.65
C ALA A 113 -7.38 -4.78 0.73
N SER A 114 -7.29 -5.70 1.69
CA SER A 114 -6.82 -5.41 3.04
C SER A 114 -5.91 -6.52 3.51
N ILE A 115 -4.75 -6.15 4.05
CA ILE A 115 -3.77 -7.08 4.62
C ILE A 115 -3.96 -7.05 6.13
N VAL A 116 -4.23 -8.20 6.74
CA VAL A 116 -4.43 -8.33 8.18
C VAL A 116 -3.32 -9.19 8.76
N LEU A 117 -2.58 -8.64 9.72
CA LEU A 117 -1.50 -9.35 10.40
C LEU A 117 -2.07 -10.33 11.43
N PRO A 118 -1.40 -11.48 11.64
CA PRO A 118 -1.70 -12.33 12.77
C PRO A 118 -1.38 -11.61 14.09
N MET A 119 -2.10 -11.98 15.16
CA MET A 119 -1.86 -11.47 16.50
C MET A 119 -0.41 -11.77 16.93
N LYS A 120 0.40 -10.72 17.11
CA LYS A 120 1.83 -10.83 17.48
C LYS A 120 2.06 -11.44 18.87
N CYS A 121 1.03 -11.42 19.72
CA CYS A 121 1.10 -11.84 21.12
C CYS A 121 0.32 -13.14 21.38
N GLN A 122 0.26 -14.06 20.41
CA GLN A 122 -0.35 -15.37 20.65
C GLN A 122 0.62 -16.26 21.42
N LEU A 123 0.58 -16.16 22.75
CA LEU A 123 1.38 -16.99 23.65
C LEU A 123 0.83 -18.41 23.68
N SER A 124 1.70 -19.40 23.48
CA SER A 124 1.38 -20.81 23.71
C SER A 124 1.09 -21.09 25.19
N LYS A 125 1.81 -20.42 26.10
CA LYS A 125 1.61 -20.49 27.55
C LYS A 125 1.77 -19.10 28.18
N PRO A 126 1.01 -18.75 29.23
CA PRO A 126 1.16 -17.46 29.93
C PRO A 126 2.58 -17.20 30.49
N THR A 127 3.34 -18.27 30.75
CA THR A 127 4.73 -18.21 31.24
C THR A 127 5.76 -17.85 30.16
N ASP A 128 5.36 -17.77 28.89
CA ASP A 128 6.28 -17.45 27.79
C ASP A 128 6.60 -15.95 27.68
N ILE A 129 6.00 -15.12 28.55
CA ILE A 129 6.29 -13.68 28.63
C ILE A 129 7.70 -13.49 29.21
N LYS A 130 8.61 -13.00 28.38
CA LYS A 130 9.97 -12.62 28.79
C LYS A 130 10.10 -11.11 28.75
N VAL A 131 10.25 -10.50 29.92
CA VAL A 131 10.67 -9.10 30.02
C VAL A 131 12.17 -9.05 29.71
N ARG A 132 12.57 -8.16 28.80
CA ARG A 132 13.97 -7.94 28.43
C ARG A 132 14.25 -6.45 28.39
N GLU A 133 15.45 -6.07 28.79
CA GLU A 133 15.97 -4.72 28.60
C GLU A 133 16.65 -4.63 27.24
N PHE A 134 16.51 -3.49 26.58
CA PHE A 134 17.07 -3.23 25.26
C PHE A 134 17.79 -1.89 25.27
N SER A 135 18.89 -1.79 24.52
CA SER A 135 19.71 -0.57 24.41
C SER A 135 18.98 0.57 23.70
N GLY A 136 17.90 0.25 22.97
CA GLY A 136 17.07 1.20 22.25
C GLY A 136 15.97 0.50 21.46
N THR A 137 15.14 1.31 20.80
CA THR A 137 14.02 0.84 20.00
C THR A 137 13.96 1.59 18.68
N LEU A 138 13.63 0.89 17.61
CA LEU A 138 13.25 1.47 16.34
C LEU A 138 11.72 1.47 16.24
N HIS A 139 11.11 2.65 16.21
CA HIS A 139 9.69 2.80 15.98
C HIS A 139 9.45 3.22 14.54
N MET A 140 8.53 2.52 13.88
CA MET A 140 8.04 2.90 12.57
C MET A 140 6.54 3.06 12.63
N SER A 141 6.08 4.22 12.17
CA SER A 141 4.67 4.51 12.04
C SER A 141 4.38 5.12 10.67
N GLY A 142 3.28 4.75 10.04
CA GLY A 142 2.81 5.35 8.80
C GLY A 142 2.02 4.38 7.92
N ILE A 143 1.53 4.88 6.79
CA ILE A 143 0.67 4.11 5.89
C ILE A 143 1.39 3.92 4.55
N ILE A 144 1.47 2.67 4.09
CA ILE A 144 1.92 2.32 2.74
C ILE A 144 0.69 1.98 1.89
N THR A 145 0.38 2.86 0.93
CA THR A 145 -0.65 2.59 -0.07
C THR A 145 -0.03 1.96 -1.32
N THR A 146 -0.50 0.78 -1.70
CA THR A 146 -0.10 0.04 -2.90
C THR A 146 -1.23 0.05 -3.93
N LYS A 147 -0.86 0.16 -5.21
CA LYS A 147 -1.73 -0.05 -6.36
C LYS A 147 -1.04 -1.00 -7.32
N VAL A 148 -1.61 -2.19 -7.50
CA VAL A 148 -1.07 -3.21 -8.41
C VAL A 148 -2.02 -3.44 -9.58
N PHE A 149 -1.45 -3.68 -10.76
CA PHE A 149 -2.20 -3.97 -11.97
C PHE A 149 -1.96 -5.43 -12.35
N CYS A 150 -3.01 -6.23 -12.29
CA CYS A 150 -2.93 -7.67 -12.50
C CYS A 150 -3.58 -8.08 -13.82
N ASN A 151 -3.02 -9.12 -14.43
CA ASN A 151 -3.65 -9.80 -15.54
C ASN A 151 -4.88 -10.58 -15.02
N PRO A 152 -6.01 -10.61 -15.73
CA PRO A 152 -7.18 -11.40 -15.33
C PRO A 152 -6.90 -12.90 -15.13
N ARG A 153 -5.85 -13.43 -15.78
CA ARG A 153 -5.40 -14.82 -15.63
C ARG A 153 -4.50 -15.06 -14.42
N ASN A 154 -4.09 -14.03 -13.69
CA ASN A 154 -3.36 -14.22 -12.43
C ASN A 154 -4.25 -14.94 -11.44
N THR A 155 -3.66 -15.85 -10.68
CA THR A 155 -4.33 -16.51 -9.55
C THR A 155 -4.52 -15.52 -8.42
N ILE A 156 -5.44 -15.80 -7.50
CA ILE A 156 -5.56 -15.02 -6.27
C ILE A 156 -4.27 -15.12 -5.44
N ALA A 157 -3.57 -16.27 -5.45
CA ALA A 157 -2.24 -16.39 -4.84
C ALA A 157 -1.25 -15.33 -5.39
N ASP A 158 -1.20 -15.15 -6.71
CA ASP A 158 -0.34 -14.15 -7.34
C ASP A 158 -0.73 -12.74 -6.90
N VAL A 159 -2.02 -12.43 -6.90
CA VAL A 159 -2.55 -11.12 -6.49
C VAL A 159 -2.18 -10.80 -5.04
N LYS A 160 -2.41 -11.75 -4.12
CA LYS A 160 -2.04 -11.60 -2.70
C LYS A 160 -0.53 -11.42 -2.54
N ARG A 161 0.29 -12.17 -3.30
CA ARG A 161 1.75 -12.01 -3.31
C ARG A 161 2.15 -10.61 -3.79
N PHE A 162 1.60 -10.13 -4.91
CA PHE A 162 1.95 -8.82 -5.45
C PHE A 162 1.64 -7.68 -4.47
N LEU A 163 0.51 -7.74 -3.77
CA LEU A 163 0.17 -6.74 -2.75
C LEU A 163 1.20 -6.71 -1.61
N ARG A 164 1.59 -7.88 -1.09
CA ARG A 164 2.59 -8.00 0.00
C ARG A 164 3.97 -7.57 -0.48
N ASP A 165 4.38 -8.02 -1.66
CA ASP A 165 5.68 -7.69 -2.24
C ASP A 165 5.78 -6.20 -2.54
N ASP A 166 4.69 -5.56 -3.01
CA ASP A 166 4.70 -4.14 -3.29
C ASP A 166 4.82 -3.30 -2.01
N VAL A 167 4.13 -3.70 -0.93
CA VAL A 167 4.30 -3.08 0.40
C VAL A 167 5.74 -3.21 0.89
N LEU A 168 6.30 -4.42 0.85
CA LEU A 168 7.66 -4.70 1.30
C LEU A 168 8.70 -3.94 0.46
N ARG A 169 8.57 -3.97 -0.86
CA ARG A 169 9.42 -3.24 -1.80
C ARG A 169 9.35 -1.74 -1.51
N SER A 170 8.16 -1.19 -1.29
CA SER A 170 7.97 0.21 -0.94
C SER A 170 8.65 0.61 0.37
N LEU A 171 8.67 -0.28 1.37
CA LEU A 171 9.38 -0.05 2.62
C LEU A 171 10.90 -0.09 2.39
N ILE A 172 11.41 -1.11 1.72
CA ILE A 172 12.85 -1.28 1.41
C ILE A 172 13.38 -0.04 0.67
N THR A 173 12.67 0.43 -0.35
CA THR A 173 13.09 1.62 -1.11
C THR A 173 13.16 2.86 -0.22
N ARG A 174 12.22 3.06 0.72
CA ARG A 174 12.24 4.21 1.63
C ARG A 174 13.41 4.15 2.60
N ILE A 175 13.69 2.96 3.14
CA ILE A 175 14.84 2.74 4.01
C ILE A 175 16.15 3.00 3.26
N GLN A 176 16.25 2.53 2.02
CA GLN A 176 17.43 2.77 1.20
C GLN A 176 17.67 4.26 1.01
N VAL A 177 16.64 5.01 0.56
CA VAL A 177 16.74 6.47 0.37
C VAL A 177 17.11 7.18 1.68
N TYR A 178 16.57 6.72 2.80
CA TYR A 178 16.94 7.23 4.13
C TYR A 178 18.42 6.96 4.45
N CYS A 179 18.91 5.73 4.24
CA CYS A 179 20.31 5.36 4.49
C CYS A 179 21.27 6.12 3.58
N ASP A 180 20.96 6.26 2.30
CA ASP A 180 21.74 7.05 1.34
C ASP A 180 21.85 8.50 1.85
N GLY A 181 20.75 9.03 2.38
CA GLY A 181 20.68 10.33 3.01
C GLY A 181 21.59 10.54 4.23
N LEU A 182 21.76 9.51 5.06
CA LEU A 182 22.65 9.54 6.22
C LEU A 182 24.13 9.58 5.83
N THR A 183 24.48 9.26 4.58
CA THR A 183 25.87 9.36 4.09
C THR A 183 26.23 10.76 3.60
N ASP A 184 25.26 11.69 3.55
CA ASP A 184 25.49 13.07 3.16
C ASP A 184 26.38 13.80 4.20
N PRO A 185 27.54 14.34 3.80
CA PRO A 185 28.49 14.99 4.71
C PRO A 185 27.92 16.23 5.42
N TYR A 186 26.80 16.79 4.97
CA TYR A 186 26.15 17.94 5.60
C TYR A 186 25.12 17.55 6.68
N VAL A 187 24.86 16.25 6.88
CA VAL A 187 23.97 15.77 7.94
C VAL A 187 24.71 15.76 9.28
N THR A 188 24.15 16.45 10.27
CA THR A 188 24.67 16.46 11.65
C THR A 188 23.85 15.53 12.54
N ASP A 189 24.44 15.05 13.65
CA ASP A 189 23.81 14.09 14.57
C ASP A 189 22.47 14.56 15.17
N GLU A 190 22.23 15.87 15.22
CA GLU A 190 21.00 16.48 15.76
C GLU A 190 20.00 16.90 14.67
N ALA A 191 20.33 16.71 13.39
CA ALA A 191 19.48 17.13 12.29
C ALA A 191 18.25 16.22 12.15
N LEU A 192 17.06 16.81 12.11
CA LEU A 192 15.87 16.14 11.63
C LEU A 192 16.03 15.85 10.12
N TYR A 193 16.41 14.61 9.78
CA TYR A 193 16.56 14.22 8.39
C TYR A 193 15.21 13.80 7.79
N ILE A 194 14.75 14.54 6.78
CA ILE A 194 13.56 14.23 6.00
C ILE A 194 13.99 13.67 4.64
N SER A 195 13.77 12.37 4.43
CA SER A 195 13.94 11.70 3.14
C SER A 195 12.65 11.78 2.31
N GLU A 196 12.49 12.83 1.50
CA GLU A 196 11.38 12.88 0.53
C GLU A 196 11.68 11.95 -0.65
N PRO A 197 10.77 11.03 -1.03
CA PRO A 197 10.94 10.27 -2.27
C PRO A 197 10.89 11.20 -3.50
N PRO A 198 11.52 10.83 -4.63
CA PRO A 198 11.50 11.64 -5.85
C PRO A 198 10.07 11.97 -6.30
N ARG A 199 9.84 13.21 -6.73
CA ARG A 199 8.53 13.67 -7.17
C ARG A 199 8.31 13.25 -8.62
N ARG A 200 7.27 12.48 -8.91
CA ARG A 200 6.90 12.13 -10.28
C ARG A 200 6.09 13.28 -10.90
N VAL A 201 6.62 13.88 -11.95
CA VAL A 201 5.94 14.93 -12.73
C VAL A 201 5.43 14.35 -14.04
N PHE A 202 4.30 14.86 -14.53
CA PHE A 202 3.71 14.47 -15.81
C PHE A 202 3.66 15.67 -16.73
N PHE A 203 4.02 15.48 -17.99
CA PHE A 203 3.91 16.51 -19.02
C PHE A 203 3.31 15.92 -20.30
N SER A 204 2.42 16.68 -20.91
CA SER A 204 1.72 16.30 -22.13
C SER A 204 2.50 16.75 -23.35
N LEU A 205 2.55 15.94 -24.41
CA LEU A 205 3.03 16.44 -25.70
C LEU A 205 1.96 17.34 -26.36
N PRO A 206 2.38 18.37 -27.10
CA PRO A 206 1.47 19.09 -27.98
C PRO A 206 0.87 18.12 -29.00
N SER A 207 -0.45 18.02 -29.06
CA SER A 207 -1.16 17.23 -30.08
C SER A 207 -1.27 18.06 -31.37
N GLU A 208 -0.24 18.06 -32.21
CA GLU A 208 -0.33 18.66 -33.55
C GLU A 208 -0.96 17.67 -34.54
N GLY A 209 -2.24 17.86 -34.86
CA GLY A 209 -2.88 17.19 -35.99
C GLY A 209 -4.42 17.23 -35.97
N PRO A 210 -5.10 17.51 -37.11
CA PRO A 210 -6.56 17.56 -37.24
C PRO A 210 -7.25 16.16 -37.17
N SER A 211 -6.51 15.11 -36.83
CA SER A 211 -7.02 13.72 -36.71
C SER A 211 -6.69 13.09 -35.35
N ALA A 212 -6.22 13.87 -34.37
CA ALA A 212 -6.03 13.37 -33.01
C ALA A 212 -7.40 13.03 -32.40
N SER A 213 -7.65 11.74 -32.18
CA SER A 213 -8.83 11.25 -31.48
C SER A 213 -9.00 11.99 -30.16
N VAL A 214 -10.10 12.73 -30.03
CA VAL A 214 -10.51 13.42 -28.81
C VAL A 214 -10.55 12.41 -27.67
N GLY A 215 -9.50 12.35 -26.84
CA GLY A 215 -9.51 11.51 -25.64
C GLY A 215 -8.18 10.86 -25.21
N ALA A 216 -7.12 10.87 -26.02
CA ALA A 216 -5.85 10.25 -25.63
C ALA A 216 -4.67 11.22 -25.83
N VAL A 217 -4.47 12.12 -24.86
CA VAL A 217 -3.24 12.93 -24.78
C VAL A 217 -2.13 12.02 -24.27
N VAL A 218 -1.12 11.76 -25.11
CA VAL A 218 0.08 11.04 -24.67
C VAL A 218 0.80 11.90 -23.64
N GLN A 219 0.99 11.36 -22.44
CA GLN A 219 1.71 12.00 -21.35
C GLN A 219 3.00 11.24 -21.08
N PHE A 220 4.09 11.98 -20.89
CA PHE A 220 5.36 11.48 -20.39
C PHE A 220 5.46 11.79 -18.90
N SER A 221 6.28 11.01 -18.19
CA SER A 221 6.56 11.25 -16.79
C SER A 221 8.05 11.17 -16.51
N GLU A 222 8.56 12.06 -15.67
CA GLU A 222 9.94 12.05 -15.18
C GLU A 222 9.94 12.14 -13.65
N TYR A 223 11.01 11.68 -13.00
CA TYR A 223 11.24 11.86 -11.57
C TYR A 223 12.14 13.06 -11.32
N LEU A 224 11.72 13.94 -10.42
CA LEU A 224 12.49 15.09 -9.94
C LEU A 224 13.05 14.76 -8.55
N PHE A 225 14.38 14.74 -8.45
CA PHE A 225 15.08 14.51 -7.19
C PHE A 225 15.21 15.80 -6.38
N ARG A 226 15.45 15.64 -5.08
CA ARG A 226 15.65 16.79 -4.17
C ARG A 226 16.86 17.61 -4.64
N GLY A 227 16.66 18.91 -4.85
CA GLY A 227 17.69 19.84 -5.32
C GLY A 227 17.74 20.06 -6.84
N GLU A 228 16.98 19.30 -7.64
CA GLU A 228 16.92 19.49 -9.10
C GLU A 228 15.91 20.57 -9.53
N ALA A 229 14.96 20.93 -8.67
CA ALA A 229 14.08 22.05 -8.92
C ALA A 229 14.84 23.37 -8.69
N PRO A 230 14.79 24.35 -9.62
CA PRO A 230 15.28 25.68 -9.31
C PRO A 230 14.50 26.19 -8.11
N THR A 231 15.23 26.60 -7.06
CA THR A 231 14.65 27.30 -5.92
C THR A 231 13.94 28.52 -6.49
N VAL A 232 12.61 28.48 -6.58
CA VAL A 232 11.84 29.65 -6.97
C VAL A 232 12.03 30.63 -5.82
N VAL A 233 12.97 31.55 -6.00
CA VAL A 233 13.15 32.70 -5.11
C VAL A 233 11.84 33.46 -5.24
N VAL A 234 10.96 33.35 -4.25
CA VAL A 234 9.78 34.20 -4.16
C VAL A 234 10.33 35.60 -3.90
N ALA A 235 10.36 36.40 -4.97
CA ALA A 235 10.65 37.83 -4.92
C ALA A 235 9.41 38.58 -4.43
#